data_AF-A0A4P7SQP9-F1
#
_entry.id   AF-A0A4P7SQP9-F1
#
_cell.length_a   1.000
_cell.length_b   1.000
_cell.length_c   1.000
_cell.angle_alpha   90.00
_cell.angle_beta   90.00
_cell.angle_gamma   90.00
#
_symmetry.space_group_name_H-M   'P 1'
#
loop_
_entity.id
_entity.type
_entity.pdbx_description
1 polymer ?
#
loop_
_entity_poly.entity_id
_entity_poly.type
_entity_poly.pdbx_seq_one_letter_code
_entity_poly.pdbx_strand_id
1 'polypeptide(L)'
;MCPSPFRRCSPLRTESRAGLERKTVRGDPAASSHPRRPWRSLAVPGGPWRPLAAATGRPGPLFPIIGSGVGLFLPGCHSGWRRRSPSRPSRSPTRRPAGNGIHRPGGMIPGGRQTIPLPSESVSRPGFRTAGNNFERRTTMSAITHTAIPEAQAAGELPPYSHELAWPGHLAPFKVVDDGTQGDPYEHYAWMRENAPVLRAHSPASDVWFISRFDDVRKAMRAPKIFSSQVVDPVPLTFLTLFDAPNHTRLRQVVAQAFTPKAIARFEGRVRENAHKYLDAMIAKGGGDAVEDFAIPLSMSTISALLDVPAADFEKMKFWSDETFSYFGRLARNAPGTGTDEQSTFEFFAYLKETMERLYREENDSVGGHIARMWKDGLLSEKEAKELCAFVFVAGHDTTTILLANAFRIYSEQPGLLARIRETPADADAFVEELARFRGTVQRASRITTEEVEVAGVTIPKGAIVRLLPAAANHDDAKYPDGGRFDIDRDASGHLGFGHGVHSCLGSPLARLETRVTVELLAEKLGSIKLDPNKPITYVRGNNLTNSGPETLHVELETSNG
;
A
#
# COMPACT_ATOMS: atom_id res chain seq x y z
N MET A 1 49.34 -47.26 -27.95
CA MET A 1 48.56 -47.15 -29.21
C MET A 1 48.40 -45.67 -29.53
N CYS A 2 49.19 -45.20 -30.48
CA CYS A 2 49.19 -43.86 -31.07
C CYS A 2 48.10 -43.78 -32.18
N PRO A 3 47.85 -42.63 -32.86
CA PRO A 3 48.52 -41.34 -32.72
C PRO A 3 47.62 -40.07 -32.72
N SER A 4 48.09 -39.05 -32.00
CA SER A 4 48.06 -37.63 -32.41
C SER A 4 49.09 -37.43 -33.55
N PRO A 5 49.10 -36.39 -34.44
CA PRO A 5 49.61 -35.07 -33.98
C PRO A 5 49.35 -33.77 -34.81
N PHE A 6 49.67 -32.64 -34.16
CA PHE A 6 50.26 -31.38 -34.69
C PHE A 6 49.35 -30.37 -35.44
N ARG A 7 49.51 -29.02 -35.36
CA ARG A 7 50.55 -28.07 -34.84
C ARG A 7 49.89 -26.66 -34.73
N ARG A 8 50.10 -25.87 -33.64
CA ARG A 8 51.00 -24.68 -33.46
C ARG A 8 50.78 -23.52 -34.45
N CYS A 9 51.00 -22.23 -34.17
CA CYS A 9 51.30 -21.36 -33.02
C CYS A 9 51.20 -19.89 -33.54
N SER A 10 50.96 -18.95 -32.63
CA SER A 10 50.98 -17.46 -32.65
C SER A 10 52.21 -16.78 -33.28
N PRO A 11 52.53 -15.48 -33.02
CA PRO A 11 51.83 -14.17 -33.06
C PRO A 11 52.66 -13.12 -33.87
N LEU A 12 52.32 -11.81 -33.85
CA LEU A 12 53.22 -10.59 -33.90
C LEU A 12 52.32 -9.33 -33.95
N ARG A 13 52.38 -8.38 -32.97
CA ARG A 13 53.25 -7.19 -32.84
C ARG A 13 53.06 -6.19 -34.01
N THR A 14 52.97 -4.86 -33.88
CA THR A 14 53.47 -3.87 -32.89
C THR A 14 53.00 -2.44 -33.31
N GLU A 15 52.96 -1.51 -32.34
CA GLU A 15 53.31 -0.06 -32.46
C GLU A 15 52.42 0.88 -33.31
N SER A 16 52.25 2.19 -33.08
CA SER A 16 52.63 3.16 -32.03
C SER A 16 52.03 4.56 -32.36
N ARG A 17 52.01 5.47 -31.36
CA ARG A 17 52.09 6.97 -31.41
C ARG A 17 50.91 7.76 -32.04
N ALA A 18 50.26 8.71 -31.36
CA ALA A 18 50.67 9.99 -30.73
C ALA A 18 50.71 11.21 -31.69
N GLY A 19 50.12 12.33 -31.24
CA GLY A 19 50.34 13.70 -31.75
C GLY A 19 49.10 14.36 -32.38
N LEU A 20 48.46 15.34 -31.71
CA LEU A 20 48.53 16.79 -31.99
C LEU A 20 47.96 17.17 -33.38
N GLU A 21 47.05 18.12 -33.56
CA GLU A 21 47.22 19.53 -33.18
C GLU A 21 45.94 20.37 -33.46
N ARG A 22 45.90 21.54 -32.83
CA ARG A 22 44.84 22.57 -32.85
C ARG A 22 44.70 23.24 -34.22
N LYS A 23 43.51 23.80 -34.50
CA LYS A 23 43.38 25.14 -35.12
C LYS A 23 42.07 25.83 -34.76
N THR A 24 42.22 26.95 -34.08
CA THR A 24 41.26 28.03 -33.85
C THR A 24 41.03 28.86 -35.12
N VAL A 25 39.80 29.28 -35.40
CA VAL A 25 39.50 30.59 -36.03
C VAL A 25 38.18 31.13 -35.43
N ARG A 26 38.23 32.41 -35.05
CA ARG A 26 37.16 33.25 -34.49
C ARG A 26 36.15 33.70 -35.55
N GLY A 27 34.92 34.01 -35.11
CA GLY A 27 34.01 34.90 -35.85
C GLY A 27 32.56 34.86 -35.34
N ASP A 28 32.29 35.58 -34.25
CA ASP A 28 30.95 36.05 -33.84
C ASP A 28 30.63 37.37 -34.59
N PRO A 29 29.36 37.87 -34.72
CA PRO A 29 28.48 38.06 -33.56
C PRO A 29 26.93 37.98 -33.76
N ALA A 30 26.28 37.83 -32.59
CA ALA A 30 25.00 38.42 -32.15
C ALA A 30 23.65 37.76 -32.57
N ALA A 31 22.92 37.21 -31.58
CA ALA A 31 21.78 37.88 -30.94
C ALA A 31 21.08 37.05 -29.83
N SER A 32 20.79 37.75 -28.73
CA SER A 32 19.78 37.52 -27.67
C SER A 32 19.83 36.26 -26.77
N SER A 33 20.51 36.42 -25.62
CA SER A 33 20.32 35.60 -24.42
C SER A 33 19.55 36.39 -23.35
N HIS A 34 18.46 35.81 -22.82
CA HIS A 34 17.92 36.14 -21.49
C HIS A 34 18.36 35.04 -20.51
N PRO A 35 19.15 35.33 -19.45
CA PRO A 35 19.42 34.34 -18.43
C PRO A 35 18.37 34.43 -17.31
N ARG A 36 17.61 33.34 -17.12
CA ARG A 36 16.87 33.10 -15.88
C ARG A 36 17.87 32.76 -14.76
N ARG A 37 17.83 33.52 -13.67
CA ARG A 37 18.62 33.29 -12.45
C ARG A 37 18.15 32.01 -11.73
N PRO A 38 19.05 31.16 -11.21
CA PRO A 38 18.69 30.17 -10.21
C PRO A 38 18.62 30.82 -8.82
N TRP A 39 17.57 30.50 -8.06
CA TRP A 39 17.39 30.95 -6.69
C TRP A 39 18.33 30.17 -5.76
N ARG A 40 19.10 30.92 -4.95
CA ARG A 40 19.98 30.41 -3.91
C ARG A 40 19.16 29.87 -2.75
N SER A 41 19.39 28.61 -2.37
CA SER A 41 19.00 28.06 -1.07
C SER A 41 19.85 28.70 0.02
N LEU A 42 19.22 29.22 1.07
CA LEU A 42 19.87 29.64 2.30
C LEU A 42 20.45 28.42 3.01
N ALA A 43 21.77 28.30 3.00
CA ALA A 43 22.51 27.38 3.85
C ALA A 43 22.65 27.98 5.25
N VAL A 44 22.23 27.24 6.27
CA VAL A 44 22.61 27.47 7.67
C VAL A 44 23.90 26.69 7.93
N PRO A 45 24.98 27.30 8.47
CA PRO A 45 26.25 26.61 8.63
C PRO A 45 26.24 25.71 9.86
N GLY A 46 26.44 24.40 9.65
CA GLY A 46 26.77 23.44 10.69
C GLY A 46 28.23 23.58 11.15
N GLY A 47 28.44 23.75 12.45
CA GLY A 47 29.74 23.64 13.10
C GLY A 47 30.10 22.17 13.42
N PRO A 48 31.39 21.83 13.58
CA PRO A 48 31.84 20.44 13.67
C PRO A 48 31.66 19.88 15.09
N TRP A 49 31.07 18.69 15.19
CA TRP A 49 31.03 17.92 16.44
C TRP A 49 32.33 17.12 16.62
N ARG A 50 33.01 17.34 17.76
CA ARG A 50 34.07 16.48 18.28
C ARG A 50 33.48 15.48 19.29
N PRO A 51 34.00 14.25 19.40
CA PRO A 51 33.54 13.28 20.39
C PRO A 51 34.23 13.55 21.75
N LEU A 52 33.50 13.40 22.84
CA LEU A 52 34.05 13.36 24.19
C LEU A 52 33.62 12.08 24.89
N ALA A 53 34.60 11.53 25.61
CA ALA A 53 34.70 10.18 26.13
C ALA A 53 33.78 9.90 27.34
N ALA A 54 33.67 8.61 27.63
CA ALA A 54 32.97 8.02 28.76
C ALA A 54 33.46 8.53 30.12
N ALA A 55 32.51 8.70 31.05
CA ALA A 55 32.76 8.55 32.48
C ALA A 55 31.50 8.07 33.21
N THR A 56 31.75 7.15 34.14
CA THR A 56 30.89 6.35 35.02
C THR A 56 30.02 7.14 36.00
N GLY A 57 28.80 6.67 36.28
CA GLY A 57 28.02 7.07 37.47
C GLY A 57 26.61 6.47 37.51
N ARG A 58 26.31 5.63 38.53
CA ARG A 58 25.00 4.98 38.79
C ARG A 58 24.03 5.92 39.57
N PRO A 59 22.72 5.58 39.70
CA PRO A 59 21.61 6.54 39.64
C PRO A 59 21.02 6.96 41.00
N GLY A 60 20.29 8.08 41.00
CA GLY A 60 19.36 8.49 42.08
C GLY A 60 17.94 8.73 41.53
N PRO A 61 16.88 8.56 42.34
CA PRO A 61 15.50 8.48 41.86
C PRO A 61 14.84 9.86 41.72
N LEU A 62 13.98 10.02 40.71
CA LEU A 62 13.11 11.19 40.55
C LEU A 62 11.64 10.77 40.60
N PHE A 63 10.89 11.44 41.47
CA PHE A 63 9.44 11.40 41.63
C PHE A 63 8.71 12.09 40.44
N PRO A 64 7.43 11.77 40.20
CA PRO A 64 6.67 12.27 39.06
C PRO A 64 6.06 13.65 39.34
N ILE A 65 6.08 14.53 38.33
CA ILE A 65 5.34 15.80 38.33
C ILE A 65 4.02 15.59 37.59
N ILE A 66 2.93 15.79 38.33
CA ILE A 66 1.56 15.93 37.85
C ILE A 66 1.39 17.38 37.39
N GLY A 67 0.84 17.58 36.17
CA GLY A 67 0.49 18.90 35.65
C GLY A 67 -0.89 18.89 35.01
N SER A 68 -1.89 19.26 35.80
CA SER A 68 -3.24 19.63 35.36
C SER A 68 -3.30 21.14 35.05
N GLY A 69 -4.11 21.54 34.06
CA GLY A 69 -4.49 22.94 33.80
C GLY A 69 -5.13 23.08 32.40
N VAL A 70 -6.45 22.96 32.24
CA VAL A 70 -7.48 24.02 32.39
C VAL A 70 -7.25 25.23 31.48
N GLY A 71 -7.96 25.21 30.34
CA GLY A 71 -8.90 26.23 29.85
C GLY A 71 -8.48 27.70 29.75
N LEU A 72 -8.62 28.26 28.54
CA LEU A 72 -9.07 29.64 28.38
C LEU A 72 -10.03 29.80 27.19
N PHE A 73 -11.14 30.46 27.48
CA PHE A 73 -12.24 30.86 26.61
C PHE A 73 -12.21 32.40 26.46
N LEU A 74 -12.92 32.89 25.43
CA LEU A 74 -13.40 34.28 25.13
C LEU A 74 -12.63 35.05 24.04
N PRO A 75 -13.24 36.09 23.41
CA PRO A 75 -14.63 36.28 22.94
C PRO A 75 -14.66 36.72 21.44
N GLY A 76 -15.71 36.50 20.64
CA GLY A 76 -16.94 37.30 20.61
C GLY A 76 -16.78 38.59 19.78
N CYS A 77 -17.29 38.61 18.53
CA CYS A 77 -17.57 39.85 17.80
C CYS A 77 -18.91 39.76 17.06
N HIS A 78 -19.82 40.68 17.41
CA HIS A 78 -21.14 40.87 16.84
C HIS A 78 -21.07 41.44 15.41
N SER A 79 -21.94 40.98 14.52
CA SER A 79 -22.68 41.86 13.62
C SER A 79 -24.04 41.25 13.29
N GLY A 80 -25.10 41.97 13.65
CA GLY A 80 -26.47 41.60 13.35
C GLY A 80 -26.95 42.32 12.10
N TRP A 81 -27.56 41.60 11.17
CA TRP A 81 -28.52 42.16 10.21
C TRP A 81 -29.71 41.21 10.08
N ARG A 82 -30.87 41.71 10.54
CA ARG A 82 -32.20 41.15 10.24
C ARG A 82 -32.53 41.41 8.77
N ARG A 83 -33.13 40.43 8.08
CA ARG A 83 -34.39 40.61 7.32
C ARG A 83 -34.97 39.30 6.76
N ARG A 84 -36.17 38.99 7.26
CA ARG A 84 -37.39 38.54 6.56
C ARG A 84 -37.30 37.47 5.45
N SER A 85 -37.87 36.31 5.76
CA SER A 85 -38.52 35.41 4.80
C SER A 85 -39.71 36.09 4.11
N PRO A 86 -40.07 35.65 2.89
CA PRO A 86 -41.46 35.21 2.71
C PRO A 86 -41.63 33.98 1.81
N SER A 87 -42.53 33.09 2.27
CA SER A 87 -43.57 32.33 1.56
C SER A 87 -43.30 31.57 0.25
N ARG A 88 -43.64 30.27 0.30
CA ARG A 88 -44.10 29.39 -0.79
C ARG A 88 -45.16 30.04 -1.70
N PRO A 89 -45.35 29.46 -2.90
CA PRO A 89 -46.68 29.02 -3.28
C PRO A 89 -46.75 27.58 -3.80
N SER A 90 -47.80 26.88 -3.38
CA SER A 90 -48.32 25.66 -3.97
C SER A 90 -49.17 25.95 -5.21
N ARG A 91 -49.10 25.11 -6.25
CA ARG A 91 -50.24 24.75 -7.14
C ARG A 91 -49.87 23.60 -8.10
N SER A 92 -50.60 22.49 -7.99
CA SER A 92 -50.90 21.51 -9.05
C SER A 92 -52.20 21.94 -9.78
N PRO A 93 -52.80 21.24 -10.79
CA PRO A 93 -52.54 19.90 -11.35
C PRO A 93 -52.74 19.70 -12.90
N THR A 94 -52.56 18.44 -13.36
CA THR A 94 -53.00 17.79 -14.64
C THR A 94 -52.21 18.12 -15.93
N ARG A 95 -51.90 17.20 -16.86
CA ARG A 95 -52.65 16.09 -17.49
C ARG A 95 -51.74 14.96 -18.04
N ARG A 96 -52.30 13.74 -18.15
CA ARG A 96 -51.87 12.62 -19.02
C ARG A 96 -52.20 12.89 -20.51
N PRO A 97 -51.67 12.08 -21.44
CA PRO A 97 -52.54 11.06 -22.06
C PRO A 97 -51.90 9.66 -22.22
N ALA A 98 -52.79 8.66 -22.34
CA ALA A 98 -52.60 7.29 -22.82
C ALA A 98 -52.33 7.26 -24.34
N GLY A 99 -51.94 6.19 -25.06
CA GLY A 99 -51.82 4.74 -24.85
C GLY A 99 -51.74 4.04 -26.24
N ASN A 100 -51.59 2.71 -26.24
CA ASN A 100 -51.55 1.70 -27.34
C ASN A 100 -50.13 1.16 -27.61
N GLY A 101 -49.77 -0.13 -27.51
CA GLY A 101 -50.54 -1.38 -27.43
C GLY A 101 -50.53 -2.12 -28.77
N ILE A 102 -49.96 -3.35 -28.83
CA ILE A 102 -50.39 -4.55 -29.59
C ILE A 102 -49.38 -5.72 -29.43
N HIS A 103 -49.95 -6.81 -28.88
CA HIS A 103 -49.82 -8.27 -29.03
C HIS A 103 -48.51 -9.09 -29.14
N ARG A 104 -48.43 -9.97 -28.13
CA ARG A 104 -48.00 -11.39 -27.95
C ARG A 104 -48.36 -12.40 -29.09
N PRO A 105 -47.82 -13.66 -29.15
CA PRO A 105 -48.08 -14.70 -28.12
C PRO A 105 -47.09 -15.88 -27.89
N GLY A 106 -47.23 -16.52 -26.72
CA GLY A 106 -47.50 -17.97 -26.63
C GLY A 106 -46.45 -18.88 -25.96
N GLY A 107 -46.78 -19.42 -24.77
CA GLY A 107 -46.08 -20.57 -24.14
C GLY A 107 -46.42 -20.76 -22.64
N MET A 108 -47.43 -21.58 -22.34
CA MET A 108 -47.92 -22.06 -21.02
C MET A 108 -47.28 -23.46 -20.78
N ILE A 109 -47.02 -24.07 -19.61
CA ILE A 109 -47.88 -24.49 -18.47
C ILE A 109 -46.99 -24.85 -17.20
N PRO A 110 -47.45 -25.39 -16.04
CA PRO A 110 -47.39 -24.66 -14.75
C PRO A 110 -46.83 -25.46 -13.52
N GLY A 111 -46.81 -24.79 -12.35
CA GLY A 111 -47.30 -25.41 -11.10
C GLY A 111 -46.27 -25.70 -9.97
N GLY A 112 -46.54 -25.14 -8.77
CA GLY A 112 -46.01 -25.67 -7.50
C GLY A 112 -45.46 -24.63 -6.51
N ARG A 113 -46.32 -23.85 -5.85
CA ARG A 113 -45.97 -23.12 -4.61
C ARG A 113 -46.38 -23.98 -3.42
N GLN A 114 -45.44 -24.25 -2.50
CA GLN A 114 -45.74 -24.68 -1.13
C GLN A 114 -45.21 -23.62 -0.15
N THR A 115 -46.14 -23.07 0.62
CA THR A 115 -45.92 -22.21 1.79
C THR A 115 -45.82 -23.08 3.04
N ILE A 116 -44.77 -22.89 3.84
CA ILE A 116 -44.59 -23.52 5.16
C ILE A 116 -44.96 -22.49 6.24
N PRO A 117 -45.76 -22.84 7.28
CA PRO A 117 -46.18 -21.91 8.32
C PRO A 117 -45.19 -21.84 9.50
N LEU A 118 -45.07 -20.64 10.08
CA LEU A 118 -44.43 -20.37 11.37
C LEU A 118 -45.44 -20.59 12.52
N PRO A 119 -45.04 -21.17 13.66
CA PRO A 119 -45.89 -21.18 14.85
C PRO A 119 -45.68 -19.91 15.69
N SER A 120 -46.80 -19.34 16.10
CA SER A 120 -46.94 -18.29 17.11
C SER A 120 -47.02 -18.91 18.51
N GLU A 121 -46.21 -18.44 19.45
CA GLU A 121 -46.50 -18.59 20.88
C GLU A 121 -46.39 -17.24 21.60
N SER A 122 -47.47 -16.94 22.31
CA SER A 122 -47.72 -15.78 23.15
C SER A 122 -47.47 -16.15 24.61
N VAL A 123 -46.60 -15.42 25.32
CA VAL A 123 -46.62 -15.39 26.80
C VAL A 123 -46.31 -13.97 27.31
N SER A 124 -47.39 -13.32 27.75
CA SER A 124 -47.60 -12.52 28.97
C SER A 124 -46.48 -11.61 29.54
N ARG A 125 -46.77 -10.31 29.57
CA ARG A 125 -46.18 -9.30 30.47
C ARG A 125 -46.78 -9.37 31.88
N PRO A 126 -45.99 -8.99 32.90
CA PRO A 126 -46.41 -7.97 33.88
C PRO A 126 -45.31 -6.89 33.96
N GLY A 127 -45.52 -5.61 34.23
CA GLY A 127 -46.49 -4.90 35.05
C GLY A 127 -45.70 -3.72 35.64
N PHE A 128 -46.14 -2.48 35.38
CA PHE A 128 -45.52 -1.24 35.84
C PHE A 128 -45.46 -1.15 37.37
N ARG A 129 -44.35 -0.65 37.94
CA ARG A 129 -44.36 0.18 39.15
C ARG A 129 -43.30 1.28 39.08
N THR A 130 -43.77 2.50 39.33
CA THR A 130 -43.06 3.74 39.55
C THR A 130 -42.49 3.81 40.97
N ALA A 131 -41.27 4.33 41.13
CA ALA A 131 -40.83 5.04 42.33
C ALA A 131 -39.62 5.91 41.97
N GLY A 132 -39.68 7.18 42.34
CA GLY A 132 -38.67 8.19 42.02
C GLY A 132 -37.66 8.44 43.14
N ASN A 133 -36.77 9.37 42.79
CA ASN A 133 -35.88 10.22 43.58
C ASN A 133 -34.54 9.68 44.13
N ASN A 134 -33.51 10.38 43.62
CA ASN A 134 -32.34 10.95 44.29
C ASN A 134 -31.46 10.06 45.17
N PHE A 135 -30.23 9.81 44.73
CA PHE A 135 -29.06 10.09 45.58
C PHE A 135 -27.74 10.21 44.79
N GLU A 136 -27.11 11.36 44.98
CA GLU A 136 -25.68 11.71 45.05
C GLU A 136 -24.61 11.00 44.19
N ARG A 137 -23.84 11.86 43.49
CA ARG A 137 -22.54 11.55 42.90
C ARG A 137 -21.55 11.09 43.97
N ARG A 138 -20.98 9.90 43.78
CA ARG A 138 -19.65 9.52 44.30
C ARG A 138 -18.85 8.86 43.19
N THR A 139 -17.97 9.63 42.56
CA THR A 139 -16.93 9.11 41.69
C THR A 139 -15.85 8.49 42.58
N THR A 140 -15.80 7.16 42.64
CA THR A 140 -14.64 6.43 43.18
C THR A 140 -13.86 5.89 41.99
N MET A 141 -12.61 6.37 41.82
CA MET A 141 -11.66 5.75 40.90
C MET A 141 -11.29 4.38 41.49
N SER A 142 -11.83 3.31 40.89
CA SER A 142 -11.37 1.96 41.20
C SER A 142 -10.20 1.64 40.28
N ALA A 143 -9.01 1.50 40.87
CA ALA A 143 -7.84 0.98 40.19
C ALA A 143 -8.10 -0.48 39.82
N ILE A 144 -8.15 -0.78 38.52
CA ILE A 144 -8.23 -2.15 38.02
C ILE A 144 -6.87 -2.80 38.30
N THR A 145 -6.82 -3.60 39.34
CA THR A 145 -5.73 -4.53 39.61
C THR A 145 -5.93 -5.72 38.67
N HIS A 146 -4.94 -5.95 37.79
CA HIS A 146 -4.88 -7.14 36.94
C HIS A 146 -4.93 -8.40 37.83
N THR A 147 -6.06 -9.12 37.77
CA THR A 147 -6.20 -10.43 38.39
C THR A 147 -5.48 -11.43 37.51
N ALA A 148 -4.51 -12.16 38.09
CA ALA A 148 -3.78 -13.22 37.41
C ALA A 148 -4.74 -14.30 36.88
N ILE A 149 -4.55 -14.66 35.61
CA ILE A 149 -5.28 -15.74 34.93
C ILE A 149 -4.74 -17.08 35.47
N PRO A 150 -5.60 -18.08 35.76
CA PRO A 150 -5.15 -19.38 36.27
C PRO A 150 -4.27 -20.12 35.25
N GLU A 151 -3.19 -20.74 35.73
CA GLU A 151 -2.28 -21.58 34.95
C GLU A 151 -3.03 -22.71 34.22
N ALA A 152 -2.96 -22.70 32.90
CA ALA A 152 -3.38 -23.81 32.06
C ALA A 152 -2.20 -24.80 31.92
N GLN A 153 -2.33 -26.00 32.51
CA GLN A 153 -1.56 -27.19 32.14
C GLN A 153 -2.21 -27.82 30.89
N ALA A 154 -1.54 -28.22 29.81
CA ALA A 154 -0.14 -28.24 29.46
C ALA A 154 0.00 -27.70 28.02
N ALA A 155 0.61 -26.53 27.86
CA ALA A 155 0.95 -26.00 26.55
C ALA A 155 2.10 -26.84 25.99
N GLY A 156 1.98 -27.32 24.75
CA GLY A 156 3.15 -27.78 24.01
C GLY A 156 4.23 -26.69 24.03
N GLU A 157 5.50 -27.09 24.05
CA GLU A 157 6.62 -26.16 24.04
C GLU A 157 6.47 -25.20 22.84
N LEU A 158 6.41 -23.90 23.10
CA LEU A 158 6.28 -22.90 22.05
C LEU A 158 7.51 -22.99 21.13
N PRO A 159 7.39 -22.71 19.83
CA PRO A 159 8.55 -22.74 18.95
C PRO A 159 9.63 -21.77 19.44
N PRO A 160 10.91 -22.09 19.20
CA PRO A 160 12.02 -21.21 19.54
C PRO A 160 11.86 -19.86 18.85
N TYR A 161 12.44 -18.84 19.47
CA TYR A 161 12.48 -17.51 18.87
C TYR A 161 13.37 -17.50 17.64
N SER A 162 13.09 -16.56 16.73
CA SER A 162 13.88 -16.37 15.51
C SER A 162 15.39 -16.28 15.76
N HIS A 163 15.82 -15.58 16.82
CA HIS A 163 17.24 -15.44 17.15
C HIS A 163 17.89 -16.69 17.76
N GLU A 164 17.10 -17.69 18.13
CA GLU A 164 17.56 -18.97 18.69
C GLU A 164 17.68 -20.06 17.61
N LEU A 165 17.14 -19.82 16.42
CA LEU A 165 17.22 -20.74 15.29
C LEU A 165 18.60 -20.72 14.62
N ALA A 166 18.99 -21.87 14.06
CA ALA A 166 20.21 -22.02 13.29
C ALA A 166 20.04 -21.48 11.86
N TRP A 167 20.05 -20.16 11.71
CA TRP A 167 20.03 -19.50 10.41
C TRP A 167 21.30 -19.79 9.59
N PRO A 168 21.22 -19.81 8.26
CA PRO A 168 22.41 -19.82 7.40
C PRO A 168 23.36 -18.68 7.75
N GLY A 169 24.68 -18.92 7.70
CA GLY A 169 25.66 -17.97 8.23
C GLY A 169 25.67 -16.58 7.58
N HIS A 170 25.10 -16.44 6.39
CA HIS A 170 24.95 -15.16 5.68
C HIS A 170 23.59 -14.48 5.92
N LEU A 171 22.65 -15.13 6.59
CA LEU A 171 21.34 -14.58 6.95
C LEU A 171 21.31 -14.22 8.42
N ALA A 172 21.03 -12.95 8.72
CA ALA A 172 20.69 -12.55 10.08
C ALA A 172 19.32 -13.14 10.46
N PRO A 173 19.08 -13.44 11.76
CA PRO A 173 17.76 -13.84 12.22
C PRO A 173 16.67 -12.88 11.82
N PHE A 174 15.53 -13.40 11.34
CA PHE A 174 14.41 -12.57 10.91
C PHE A 174 13.82 -11.77 12.08
N LYS A 175 13.63 -10.47 11.89
CA LYS A 175 13.21 -9.48 12.89
C LYS A 175 11.83 -8.94 12.56
N VAL A 176 11.14 -8.49 13.62
CA VAL A 176 9.81 -7.86 13.50
C VAL A 176 9.88 -6.56 12.70
N VAL A 177 10.91 -5.76 12.94
CA VAL A 177 11.22 -4.50 12.26
C VAL A 177 12.52 -4.71 11.48
N ASP A 178 12.50 -4.40 10.18
CA ASP A 178 13.71 -4.45 9.38
C ASP A 178 14.60 -3.24 9.66
N ASP A 179 15.84 -3.51 10.09
CA ASP A 179 16.92 -2.55 10.28
C ASP A 179 17.88 -2.50 9.08
N GLY A 180 17.49 -3.10 7.95
CA GLY A 180 18.28 -3.25 6.73
C GLY A 180 18.95 -4.62 6.62
N THR A 181 18.75 -5.52 7.58
CA THR A 181 19.28 -6.89 7.54
C THR A 181 18.39 -7.85 6.75
N GLN A 182 17.15 -7.46 6.44
CA GLN A 182 16.20 -8.30 5.70
C GLN A 182 16.03 -7.85 4.25
N GLY A 183 16.24 -6.56 3.94
CA GLY A 183 16.45 -6.04 2.58
C GLY A 183 15.55 -6.66 1.51
N ASP A 184 16.14 -7.53 0.69
CA ASP A 184 15.43 -8.42 -0.24
C ASP A 184 15.10 -9.78 0.44
N PRO A 185 13.91 -9.97 1.05
CA PRO A 185 13.69 -10.97 2.09
C PRO A 185 13.39 -12.38 1.56
N TYR A 186 13.46 -12.61 0.25
CA TYR A 186 13.00 -13.89 -0.34
C TYR A 186 13.87 -15.07 0.07
N GLU A 187 15.14 -14.85 0.39
CA GLU A 187 16.01 -15.90 0.92
C GLU A 187 15.64 -16.28 2.36
N HIS A 188 15.34 -15.29 3.21
CA HIS A 188 14.75 -15.56 4.53
C HIS A 188 13.43 -16.31 4.40
N TYR A 189 12.56 -15.92 3.47
CA TYR A 189 11.28 -16.58 3.26
C TYR A 189 11.42 -18.03 2.80
N ALA A 190 12.36 -18.32 1.90
CA ALA A 190 12.65 -19.68 1.48
C ALA A 190 13.05 -20.55 2.68
N TRP A 191 14.02 -20.07 3.47
CA TRP A 191 14.45 -20.77 4.67
C TRP A 191 13.30 -20.96 5.68
N MET A 192 12.48 -19.93 5.90
CA MET A 192 11.32 -20.00 6.79
C MET A 192 10.29 -21.03 6.33
N ARG A 193 9.94 -21.10 5.05
CA ARG A 193 8.95 -22.08 4.55
C ARG A 193 9.38 -23.52 4.84
N GLU A 194 10.67 -23.80 4.72
CA GLU A 194 11.24 -25.13 4.94
C GLU A 194 11.40 -25.46 6.42
N ASN A 195 11.99 -24.54 7.20
CA ASN A 195 12.51 -24.83 8.53
C ASN A 195 11.65 -24.28 9.68
N ALA A 196 10.90 -23.20 9.44
CA ALA A 196 10.10 -22.51 10.45
C ALA A 196 8.83 -21.89 9.84
N PRO A 197 7.88 -22.71 9.34
CA PRO A 197 6.70 -22.21 8.62
C PRO A 197 5.78 -21.34 9.48
N VAL A 198 5.85 -21.54 10.80
CA VAL A 198 5.33 -20.62 11.82
C VAL A 198 6.50 -20.15 12.67
N LEU A 199 7.04 -18.97 12.34
CA LEU A 199 8.19 -18.39 13.04
C LEU A 199 7.69 -17.47 14.16
N ARG A 200 8.28 -17.58 15.35
CA ARG A 200 8.04 -16.67 16.47
C ARG A 200 9.20 -15.70 16.61
N ALA A 201 8.94 -14.40 16.62
CA ALA A 201 9.96 -13.38 16.86
C ALA A 201 9.57 -12.51 18.06
N HIS A 202 10.55 -12.21 18.89
CA HIS A 202 10.36 -11.35 20.04
C HIS A 202 10.27 -9.87 19.61
N SER A 203 9.39 -9.09 20.25
CA SER A 203 9.40 -7.63 20.20
C SER A 203 9.22 -7.04 21.60
N PRO A 204 9.62 -5.78 21.85
CA PRO A 204 9.49 -5.16 23.17
C PRO A 204 8.07 -5.12 23.73
N ALA A 205 7.05 -5.12 22.86
CA ALA A 205 5.65 -5.03 23.28
C ALA A 205 4.98 -6.40 23.41
N SER A 206 5.22 -7.31 22.45
CA SER A 206 4.65 -8.66 22.42
C SER A 206 5.36 -9.53 21.39
N ASP A 207 5.22 -10.85 21.50
CA ASP A 207 5.71 -11.75 20.47
C ASP A 207 4.91 -11.60 19.17
N VAL A 208 5.60 -11.71 18.04
CA VAL A 208 5.03 -11.64 16.70
C VAL A 208 5.27 -12.96 15.99
N TRP A 209 4.20 -13.49 15.42
CA TRP A 209 4.19 -14.77 14.72
C TRP A 209 4.17 -14.52 13.21
N PHE A 210 4.90 -15.30 12.43
CA PHE A 210 4.94 -15.19 10.97
C PHE A 210 4.51 -16.51 10.33
N ILE A 211 3.61 -16.45 9.36
CA ILE A 211 3.13 -17.61 8.62
C ILE A 211 3.58 -17.48 7.16
N SER A 212 4.33 -18.44 6.64
CA SER A 212 5.06 -18.32 5.37
C SER A 212 4.60 -19.24 4.23
N ARG A 213 3.97 -20.39 4.53
CA ARG A 213 3.50 -21.35 3.51
C ARG A 213 2.19 -20.93 2.88
N PHE A 214 2.01 -21.26 1.59
CA PHE A 214 0.89 -20.79 0.78
C PHE A 214 -0.47 -21.17 1.36
N ASP A 215 -0.66 -22.46 1.67
CA ASP A 215 -1.95 -22.94 2.16
C ASP A 215 -2.32 -22.35 3.52
N ASP A 216 -1.34 -22.16 4.41
CA ASP A 216 -1.55 -21.60 5.75
C ASP A 216 -1.90 -20.11 5.67
N VAL A 217 -1.14 -19.33 4.89
CA VAL A 217 -1.42 -17.92 4.63
C VAL A 217 -2.81 -17.76 4.00
N ARG A 218 -3.12 -18.56 2.97
CA ARG A 218 -4.39 -18.49 2.25
C ARG A 218 -5.57 -18.85 3.15
N LYS A 219 -5.45 -19.90 3.98
CA LYS A 219 -6.48 -20.28 4.96
C LYS A 219 -6.70 -19.16 5.97
N ALA A 220 -5.64 -18.60 6.54
CA ALA A 220 -5.74 -17.51 7.51
C ALA A 220 -6.39 -16.24 6.91
N MET A 221 -6.05 -15.87 5.67
CA MET A 221 -6.69 -14.74 4.97
C MET A 221 -8.20 -14.95 4.73
N ARG A 222 -8.67 -16.20 4.67
CA ARG A 222 -10.09 -16.55 4.51
C ARG A 222 -10.84 -16.68 5.83
N ALA A 223 -10.16 -16.59 6.96
CA ALA A 223 -10.72 -16.76 8.29
C ALA A 223 -10.67 -15.47 9.12
N PRO A 224 -11.32 -14.35 8.68
CA PRO A 224 -11.25 -13.06 9.37
C PRO A 224 -11.86 -13.08 10.79
N LYS A 225 -12.67 -14.10 11.11
CA LYS A 225 -13.19 -14.30 12.47
C LYS A 225 -12.14 -14.81 13.45
N ILE A 226 -11.16 -15.56 12.96
CA ILE A 226 -10.04 -16.12 13.74
C ILE A 226 -8.86 -15.17 13.68
N PHE A 227 -8.52 -14.72 12.47
CA PHE A 227 -7.46 -13.76 12.19
C PHE A 227 -8.09 -12.41 11.90
N SER A 228 -8.34 -11.62 12.95
CA SER A 228 -8.94 -10.28 12.86
C SER A 228 -7.95 -9.26 12.29
N SER A 229 -8.45 -8.34 11.46
CA SER A 229 -7.64 -7.21 10.96
C SER A 229 -7.53 -6.05 11.95
N GLN A 230 -8.37 -6.02 13.00
CA GLN A 230 -8.40 -4.99 14.04
C GLN A 230 -7.32 -5.24 15.10
N VAL A 231 -6.06 -5.05 14.72
CA VAL A 231 -4.90 -5.29 15.60
C VAL A 231 -4.71 -4.23 16.70
N VAL A 232 -5.43 -3.11 16.62
CA VAL A 232 -5.45 -2.03 17.62
C VAL A 232 -6.90 -1.58 17.84
N ASP A 233 -7.28 -1.31 19.09
CA ASP A 233 -8.58 -0.78 19.49
C ASP A 233 -8.39 0.43 20.44
N PRO A 234 -9.00 1.60 20.17
CA PRO A 234 -9.79 1.93 18.97
C PRO A 234 -8.94 1.97 17.70
N VAL A 235 -9.55 1.63 16.56
CA VAL A 235 -8.89 1.74 15.25
C VAL A 235 -8.56 3.23 14.98
N PRO A 236 -7.27 3.58 14.77
CA PRO A 236 -6.85 4.99 14.75
C PRO A 236 -7.39 5.74 13.52
N LEU A 237 -7.48 5.06 12.38
CA LEU A 237 -7.73 5.65 11.07
C LEU A 237 -8.74 4.82 10.28
N THR A 238 -9.51 5.48 9.42
CA THR A 238 -10.52 4.86 8.55
C THR A 238 -9.89 4.17 7.34
N PHE A 239 -8.92 3.31 7.62
CA PHE A 239 -8.15 2.56 6.64
C PHE A 239 -8.80 1.20 6.49
N LEU A 240 -9.29 0.89 5.29
CA LEU A 240 -10.13 -0.28 5.06
C LEU A 240 -9.49 -1.59 5.56
N THR A 241 -8.16 -1.69 5.44
CA THR A 241 -7.35 -2.84 5.86
C THR A 241 -7.26 -3.04 7.38
N LEU A 242 -7.73 -2.08 8.19
CA LEU A 242 -7.72 -2.15 9.65
C LEU A 242 -9.07 -2.54 10.26
N PHE A 243 -10.10 -2.81 9.45
CA PHE A 243 -11.44 -3.14 9.94
C PHE A 243 -11.82 -4.58 9.62
N ASP A 244 -12.62 -5.16 10.51
CA ASP A 244 -13.43 -6.33 10.21
C ASP A 244 -14.88 -5.91 9.87
N ALA A 245 -15.70 -6.89 9.50
CA ALA A 245 -17.13 -6.69 9.32
C ALA A 245 -17.81 -6.30 10.66
N PRO A 246 -18.86 -5.46 10.64
CA PRO A 246 -19.55 -4.92 9.47
C PRO A 246 -18.94 -3.62 8.91
N ASN A 247 -18.07 -2.93 9.65
CA ASN A 247 -17.51 -1.64 9.24
C ASN A 247 -16.68 -1.74 7.95
N HIS A 248 -15.85 -2.78 7.83
CA HIS A 248 -15.13 -3.08 6.60
C HIS A 248 -16.09 -3.19 5.40
N THR A 249 -17.16 -3.97 5.54
CA THR A 249 -18.11 -4.21 4.45
C THR A 249 -18.75 -2.89 3.98
N ARG A 250 -19.19 -2.05 4.91
CA ARG A 250 -19.78 -0.73 4.62
C ARG A 250 -18.79 0.19 3.90
N LEU A 251 -17.59 0.36 4.45
CA LEU A 251 -16.56 1.23 3.86
C LEU A 251 -16.13 0.74 2.47
N ARG A 252 -15.96 -0.58 2.30
CA ARG A 252 -15.59 -1.18 1.01
C ARG A 252 -16.67 -0.93 -0.04
N GLN A 253 -17.95 -1.08 0.31
CA GLN A 253 -19.07 -0.88 -0.61
C GLN A 253 -19.10 0.55 -1.19
N VAL A 254 -18.72 1.56 -0.40
CA VAL A 254 -18.67 2.96 -0.85
C VAL A 254 -17.72 3.13 -2.04
N VAL A 255 -16.53 2.55 -1.98
CA VAL A 255 -15.50 2.78 -3.02
C VAL A 255 -15.48 1.69 -4.10
N ALA A 256 -16.13 0.54 -3.89
CA ALA A 256 -15.94 -0.62 -4.76
C ALA A 256 -16.31 -0.39 -6.24
N GLN A 257 -17.37 0.36 -6.52
CA GLN A 257 -17.84 0.58 -7.89
C GLN A 257 -16.83 1.34 -8.75
N ALA A 258 -16.03 2.20 -8.12
CA ALA A 258 -14.99 2.99 -8.78
C ALA A 258 -13.82 2.16 -9.31
N PHE A 259 -13.61 0.98 -8.76
CA PHE A 259 -12.48 0.10 -9.10
C PHE A 259 -12.88 -1.14 -9.89
N THR A 260 -14.07 -1.14 -10.50
CA THR A 260 -14.42 -2.19 -11.46
C THR A 260 -13.56 -2.07 -12.72
N PRO A 261 -13.24 -3.17 -13.43
CA PRO A 261 -12.47 -3.09 -14.68
C PRO A 261 -13.04 -2.10 -15.69
N LYS A 262 -14.37 -2.04 -15.81
CA LYS A 262 -15.08 -1.07 -16.66
C LYS A 262 -14.85 0.38 -16.23
N ALA A 263 -14.90 0.66 -14.93
CA ALA A 263 -14.66 2.01 -14.41
C ALA A 263 -13.20 2.43 -14.59
N ILE A 264 -12.26 1.49 -14.50
CA ILE A 264 -10.83 1.73 -14.65
C ILE A 264 -10.42 1.92 -16.12
N ALA A 265 -11.04 1.21 -17.06
CA ALA A 265 -10.72 1.30 -18.49
C ALA A 265 -10.76 2.74 -19.06
N ARG A 266 -11.58 3.63 -18.48
CA ARG A 266 -11.63 5.05 -18.90
C ARG A 266 -10.33 5.83 -18.63
N PHE A 267 -9.47 5.33 -17.75
CA PHE A 267 -8.20 5.97 -17.41
C PHE A 267 -7.04 5.50 -18.29
N GLU A 268 -7.18 4.42 -19.08
CA GLU A 268 -6.10 3.83 -19.86
C GLU A 268 -5.40 4.85 -20.78
N GLY A 269 -6.17 5.66 -21.51
CA GLY A 269 -5.60 6.67 -22.40
C GLY A 269 -4.71 7.68 -21.66
N ARG A 270 -5.14 8.14 -20.48
CA ARG A 270 -4.36 9.08 -19.65
C ARG A 270 -3.14 8.42 -19.03
N VAL A 271 -3.27 7.20 -18.53
CA VAL A 271 -2.15 6.41 -17.98
C VAL A 271 -1.08 6.23 -19.06
N ARG A 272 -1.47 5.85 -20.28
CA ARG A 272 -0.55 5.68 -21.40
C ARG A 272 0.14 6.99 -21.80
N GLU A 273 -0.61 8.08 -21.93
CA GLU A 273 -0.04 9.41 -22.22
C GLU A 273 1.02 9.82 -21.18
N ASN A 274 0.72 9.66 -19.89
CA ASN A 274 1.65 9.98 -18.82
C ASN A 274 2.86 9.03 -18.82
N ALA A 275 2.66 7.73 -19.02
CA ALA A 275 3.74 6.76 -19.12
C ALA A 275 4.70 7.10 -20.27
N HIS A 276 4.19 7.46 -21.46
CA HIS A 276 5.02 7.94 -22.57
C HIS A 276 5.84 9.16 -22.16
N LYS A 277 5.19 10.19 -21.59
CA LYS A 277 5.86 11.42 -21.17
C LYS A 277 7.01 11.15 -20.21
N TYR A 278 6.80 10.33 -19.18
CA TYR A 278 7.81 10.06 -18.17
C TYR A 278 8.94 9.16 -18.72
N LEU A 279 8.61 8.13 -19.50
CA LEU A 279 9.63 7.27 -20.08
C LEU A 279 10.48 8.00 -21.14
N ASP A 280 9.88 8.82 -21.99
CA ASP A 280 10.61 9.59 -23.01
C ASP A 280 11.62 10.56 -22.35
N ALA A 281 11.27 11.14 -21.19
CA ALA A 281 12.18 11.98 -20.42
C ALA A 281 13.36 11.18 -19.83
N MET A 282 13.16 9.93 -19.41
CA MET A 282 14.24 9.05 -18.97
C MET A 282 15.13 8.61 -20.14
N ILE A 283 14.53 8.23 -21.27
CA ILE A 283 15.26 7.83 -22.48
C ILE A 283 16.17 8.98 -22.95
N ALA A 284 15.69 10.22 -22.94
CA ALA A 284 16.49 11.38 -23.32
C ALA A 284 17.75 11.61 -22.46
N LYS A 285 17.77 11.07 -21.23
CA LYS A 285 18.93 11.09 -20.31
C LYS A 285 19.81 9.84 -20.44
N GLY A 286 19.41 8.85 -21.25
CA GLY A 286 20.06 7.53 -21.36
C GLY A 286 19.76 6.59 -20.19
N GLY A 287 18.81 6.92 -19.32
CA GLY A 287 18.58 6.23 -18.06
C GLY A 287 18.16 7.17 -16.93
N GLY A 288 18.08 6.62 -15.72
CA GLY A 288 17.63 7.37 -14.54
C GLY A 288 17.27 6.45 -13.38
N ASP A 289 16.64 7.01 -12.36
CA ASP A 289 16.02 6.22 -11.30
C ASP A 289 14.59 5.84 -11.73
N ALA A 290 14.33 4.56 -11.99
CA ALA A 290 13.02 4.09 -12.41
C ALA A 290 11.93 4.35 -11.36
N VAL A 291 12.29 4.49 -10.08
CA VAL A 291 11.36 4.83 -9.00
C VAL A 291 10.95 6.31 -9.12
N GLU A 292 11.93 7.21 -9.01
CA GLU A 292 11.70 8.67 -8.96
C GLU A 292 11.34 9.28 -10.33
N ASP A 293 12.00 8.86 -11.41
CA ASP A 293 11.81 9.47 -12.73
C ASP A 293 10.57 8.92 -13.48
N PHE A 294 10.01 7.76 -13.09
CA PHE A 294 8.88 7.12 -13.79
C PHE A 294 7.77 6.62 -12.86
N ALA A 295 8.07 5.74 -11.91
CA ALA A 295 7.04 5.00 -11.18
C ALA A 295 6.22 5.89 -10.21
N ILE A 296 6.88 6.78 -9.46
CA ILE A 296 6.22 7.77 -8.60
C ILE A 296 5.37 8.74 -9.45
N PRO A 297 5.93 9.43 -10.48
CA PRO A 297 5.14 10.33 -11.32
C PRO A 297 3.92 9.67 -11.96
N LEU A 298 4.06 8.45 -12.50
CA LEU A 298 2.97 7.73 -13.16
C LEU A 298 1.86 7.41 -12.15
N SER A 299 2.18 6.68 -11.08
CA SER A 299 1.18 6.20 -10.12
C SER A 299 0.46 7.35 -9.40
N MET A 300 1.20 8.39 -8.99
CA MET A 300 0.62 9.57 -8.35
C MET A 300 -0.30 10.34 -9.30
N SER A 301 0.10 10.49 -10.57
CA SER A 301 -0.74 11.19 -11.55
C SER A 301 -2.06 10.46 -11.80
N THR A 302 -2.02 9.12 -11.82
CA THR A 302 -3.19 8.27 -12.01
C THR A 302 -4.15 8.37 -10.83
N ILE A 303 -3.65 8.20 -9.59
CA ILE A 303 -4.53 8.25 -8.42
C ILE A 303 -5.08 9.66 -8.17
N SER A 304 -4.29 10.70 -8.47
CA SER A 304 -4.74 12.09 -8.40
C SER A 304 -5.89 12.35 -9.36
N ALA A 305 -5.80 11.85 -10.61
CA ALA A 305 -6.89 11.98 -11.58
C ALA A 305 -8.16 11.23 -11.14
N LEU A 306 -8.00 10.07 -10.50
CA LEU A 306 -9.13 9.29 -9.99
C LEU A 306 -9.89 10.00 -8.85
N LEU A 307 -9.16 10.76 -8.02
CA LEU A 307 -9.70 11.53 -6.89
C LEU A 307 -9.98 13.01 -7.21
N ASP A 308 -9.72 13.44 -8.46
CA ASP A 308 -9.79 14.83 -8.93
C ASP A 308 -8.95 15.80 -8.07
N VAL A 309 -7.73 15.38 -7.74
CA VAL A 309 -6.70 16.23 -7.12
C VAL A 309 -5.95 16.99 -8.22
N PRO A 310 -5.81 18.33 -8.14
CA PRO A 310 -5.09 19.13 -9.14
C PRO A 310 -3.64 18.68 -9.35
N ALA A 311 -3.23 18.54 -10.62
CA ALA A 311 -1.85 18.17 -10.97
C ALA A 311 -0.79 19.17 -10.46
N ALA A 312 -1.17 20.44 -10.25
CA ALA A 312 -0.29 21.47 -9.70
C ALA A 312 0.11 21.22 -8.23
N ASP A 313 -0.64 20.38 -7.51
CA ASP A 313 -0.37 20.04 -6.11
C ASP A 313 0.49 18.78 -5.94
N PHE A 314 1.02 18.21 -7.04
CA PHE A 314 1.82 16.97 -7.04
C PHE A 314 2.85 16.91 -5.90
N GLU A 315 3.71 17.92 -5.75
CA GLU A 315 4.76 17.94 -4.71
C GLU A 315 4.19 17.93 -3.29
N LYS A 316 3.07 18.63 -3.06
CA LYS A 316 2.40 18.63 -1.74
C LYS A 316 1.84 17.25 -1.44
N MET A 317 1.22 16.63 -2.43
CA MET A 317 0.62 15.30 -2.30
C MET A 317 1.68 14.22 -2.09
N LYS A 318 2.85 14.36 -2.74
CA LYS A 318 3.99 13.45 -2.53
C LYS A 318 4.45 13.55 -1.07
N PHE A 319 4.78 14.77 -0.64
CA PHE A 319 5.23 15.04 0.72
C PHE A 319 4.24 14.53 1.77
N TRP A 320 2.96 14.87 1.62
CA TRP A 320 1.93 14.43 2.56
C TRP A 320 1.74 12.92 2.56
N SER A 321 1.85 12.25 1.41
CA SER A 321 1.78 10.79 1.37
C SER A 321 2.95 10.15 2.13
N ASP A 322 4.18 10.64 1.90
CA ASP A 322 5.38 10.13 2.57
C ASP A 322 5.26 10.29 4.11
N GLU A 323 4.85 11.47 4.59
CA GLU A 323 4.63 11.72 6.01
C GLU A 323 3.49 10.87 6.59
N THR A 324 2.41 10.70 5.81
CA THR A 324 1.25 9.89 6.19
C THR A 324 1.63 8.42 6.35
N PHE A 325 2.47 7.90 5.45
CA PHE A 325 3.00 6.54 5.55
C PHE A 325 3.92 6.37 6.77
N SER A 326 4.80 7.34 7.02
CA SER A 326 5.66 7.39 8.22
C SER A 326 4.82 7.35 9.50
N TYR A 327 3.78 8.19 9.57
CA TYR A 327 2.84 8.26 10.69
C TYR A 327 2.17 6.91 10.94
N PHE A 328 1.67 6.24 9.90
CA PHE A 328 1.03 4.92 10.05
C PHE A 328 1.99 3.82 10.44
N GLY A 329 3.17 3.77 9.81
CA GLY A 329 4.21 2.83 10.16
C GLY A 329 4.62 2.97 11.63
N ARG A 330 4.64 4.20 12.15
CA ARG A 330 4.86 4.50 13.57
C ARG A 330 3.71 4.03 14.45
N LEU A 331 2.46 4.36 14.13
CA LEU A 331 1.29 3.90 14.89
C LEU A 331 1.23 2.37 14.98
N ALA A 332 1.49 1.67 13.87
CA ALA A 332 1.54 0.22 13.81
C ALA A 332 2.69 -0.40 14.65
N ARG A 333 3.67 0.40 15.09
CA ARG A 333 4.79 0.00 15.96
C ARG A 333 4.64 0.48 17.40
N ASN A 334 3.59 1.25 17.71
CA ASN A 334 3.47 1.97 18.97
C ASN A 334 4.73 2.82 19.28
N ALA A 335 5.30 3.46 18.26
CA ALA A 335 6.52 4.25 18.38
C ALA A 335 6.21 5.74 18.67
N PRO A 336 7.08 6.46 19.41
CA PRO A 336 6.87 7.86 19.77
C PRO A 336 6.89 8.76 18.52
N GLY A 337 6.04 9.81 18.53
CA GLY A 337 5.90 10.76 17.42
C GLY A 337 7.19 11.50 17.09
N THR A 338 7.44 11.74 15.80
CA THR A 338 8.50 12.65 15.34
C THR A 338 8.07 14.12 15.43
N GLY A 339 6.76 14.36 15.58
CA GLY A 339 6.13 15.68 15.74
C GLY A 339 5.67 16.31 14.42
N THR A 340 6.28 15.94 13.28
CA THR A 340 5.93 16.47 11.95
C THR A 340 4.96 15.57 11.19
N ASP A 341 5.14 14.24 11.30
CA ASP A 341 4.41 13.24 10.52
C ASP A 341 2.89 13.31 10.74
N GLU A 342 2.49 13.41 12.00
CA GLU A 342 1.11 13.52 12.45
C GLU A 342 0.49 14.84 12.01
N GLN A 343 1.21 15.95 12.16
CA GLN A 343 0.74 17.27 11.71
C GLN A 343 0.50 17.27 10.20
N SER A 344 1.48 16.82 9.41
CA SER A 344 1.38 16.73 7.95
C SER A 344 0.26 15.80 7.50
N THR A 345 0.03 14.70 8.22
CA THR A 345 -1.13 13.82 7.99
C THR A 345 -2.45 14.55 8.19
N PHE A 346 -2.58 15.36 9.26
CA PHE A 346 -3.81 16.11 9.51
C PHE A 346 -4.02 17.26 8.52
N GLU A 347 -2.95 17.91 8.07
CA GLU A 347 -2.99 18.89 6.97
C GLU A 347 -3.47 18.25 5.66
N PHE A 348 -2.98 17.04 5.37
CA PHE A 348 -3.44 16.27 4.22
C PHE A 348 -4.95 15.96 4.31
N PHE A 349 -5.44 15.53 5.48
CA PHE A 349 -6.86 15.29 5.69
C PHE A 349 -7.69 16.56 5.56
N ALA A 350 -7.18 17.72 5.99
CA ALA A 350 -7.84 19.01 5.81
C ALA A 350 -7.93 19.39 4.32
N TYR A 351 -6.84 19.22 3.57
CA TYR A 351 -6.81 19.44 2.13
C TYR A 351 -7.83 18.56 1.38
N LEU A 352 -7.88 17.26 1.70
CA LEU A 352 -8.85 16.35 1.08
C LEU A 352 -10.29 16.68 1.46
N LYS A 353 -10.54 17.18 2.68
CA LYS A 353 -11.86 17.68 3.07
C LYS A 353 -12.28 18.86 2.19
N GLU A 354 -11.41 19.85 2.00
CA GLU A 354 -11.69 21.01 1.14
C GLU A 354 -11.92 20.58 -0.32
N THR A 355 -11.11 19.62 -0.79
CA THR A 355 -11.27 19.01 -2.12
C THR A 355 -12.66 18.36 -2.24
N MET A 356 -13.07 17.52 -1.29
CA MET A 356 -14.40 16.89 -1.30
C MET A 356 -15.54 17.92 -1.23
N GLU A 357 -15.39 19.01 -0.47
CA GLU A 357 -16.39 20.09 -0.45
C GLU A 357 -16.53 20.76 -1.81
N ARG A 358 -15.43 21.00 -2.53
CA ARG A 358 -15.45 21.48 -3.90
C ARG A 358 -16.15 20.48 -4.82
N LEU A 359 -15.72 19.22 -4.81
CA LEU A 359 -16.25 18.17 -5.69
C LEU A 359 -17.75 17.95 -5.50
N TYR A 360 -18.24 18.05 -4.27
CA TYR A 360 -19.68 17.97 -3.99
C TYR A 360 -20.45 19.14 -4.59
N ARG A 361 -19.95 20.38 -4.46
CA ARG A 361 -20.59 21.57 -5.05
C ARG A 361 -20.58 21.57 -6.58
N GLU A 362 -19.56 20.95 -7.17
CA GLU A 362 -19.39 20.81 -8.62
C GLU A 362 -20.14 19.61 -9.20
N GLU A 363 -20.80 18.79 -8.37
CA GLU A 363 -21.44 17.54 -8.77
C GLU A 363 -20.48 16.60 -9.54
N ASN A 364 -19.21 16.58 -9.14
CA ASN A 364 -18.14 15.90 -9.87
C ASN A 364 -18.28 14.37 -9.80
N ASP A 365 -18.12 13.69 -10.94
CA ASP A 365 -18.29 12.24 -11.09
C ASP A 365 -17.02 11.40 -10.81
N SER A 366 -15.96 12.05 -10.32
CA SER A 366 -14.76 11.36 -9.83
C SER A 366 -15.07 10.51 -8.59
N VAL A 367 -14.09 9.68 -8.21
CA VAL A 367 -14.19 8.87 -7.00
C VAL A 367 -14.16 9.75 -5.76
N GLY A 368 -13.36 10.84 -5.78
CA GLY A 368 -13.40 11.86 -4.74
C GLY A 368 -14.79 12.49 -4.61
N GLY A 369 -15.44 12.81 -5.73
CA GLY A 369 -16.81 13.33 -5.74
C GLY A 369 -17.83 12.32 -5.22
N HIS A 370 -17.67 11.03 -5.53
CA HIS A 370 -18.52 9.97 -4.98
C HIS A 370 -18.38 9.84 -3.46
N ILE A 371 -17.16 9.81 -2.93
CA ILE A 371 -16.90 9.80 -1.47
C ILE A 371 -17.52 11.04 -0.82
N ALA A 372 -17.39 12.21 -1.45
CA ALA A 372 -18.00 13.44 -0.97
C ALA A 372 -19.53 13.36 -0.90
N ARG A 373 -20.19 12.75 -1.89
CA ARG A 373 -21.64 12.49 -1.83
C ARG A 373 -22.02 11.57 -0.68
N MET A 374 -21.31 10.46 -0.49
CA MET A 374 -21.57 9.53 0.63
C MET A 374 -21.37 10.17 2.00
N TRP A 375 -20.47 11.15 2.11
CA TRP A 375 -20.35 12.00 3.30
C TRP A 375 -21.59 12.89 3.49
N LYS A 376 -22.01 13.63 2.47
CA LYS A 376 -23.15 14.56 2.58
C LYS A 376 -24.49 13.86 2.76
N ASP A 377 -24.62 12.64 2.26
CA ASP A 377 -25.80 11.77 2.46
C ASP A 377 -25.81 11.08 3.84
N GLY A 378 -24.75 11.23 4.64
CA GLY A 378 -24.65 10.70 6.01
C GLY A 378 -24.26 9.22 6.11
N LEU A 379 -23.88 8.57 5.00
CA LEU A 379 -23.35 7.19 5.00
C LEU A 379 -21.91 7.12 5.54
N LEU A 380 -21.17 8.22 5.41
CA LEU A 380 -19.87 8.44 6.02
C LEU A 380 -19.92 9.67 6.92
N SER A 381 -19.27 9.60 8.08
CA SER A 381 -18.89 10.79 8.83
C SER A 381 -17.81 11.58 8.10
N GLU A 382 -17.58 12.85 8.49
CA GLU A 382 -16.49 13.66 7.93
C GLU A 382 -15.12 12.98 8.14
N LYS A 383 -14.89 12.42 9.33
CA LYS A 383 -13.66 11.69 9.66
C LYS A 383 -13.46 10.52 8.70
N GLU A 384 -14.50 9.70 8.53
CA GLU A 384 -14.42 8.54 7.64
C GLU A 384 -14.18 8.96 6.19
N ALA A 385 -14.84 10.02 5.70
CA ALA A 385 -14.71 10.47 4.33
C ALA A 385 -13.28 10.93 3.99
N LYS A 386 -12.69 11.80 4.81
CA LYS A 386 -11.36 12.35 4.53
C LYS A 386 -10.26 11.32 4.69
N GLU A 387 -10.37 10.45 5.71
CA GLU A 387 -9.41 9.38 5.93
C GLU A 387 -9.54 8.24 4.92
N LEU A 388 -10.76 7.91 4.47
CA LEU A 388 -10.96 6.93 3.39
C LEU A 388 -10.42 7.47 2.06
N CYS A 389 -10.62 8.75 1.77
CA CYS A 389 -10.04 9.39 0.59
C CYS A 389 -8.50 9.38 0.65
N ALA A 390 -7.93 9.68 1.82
CA ALA A 390 -6.48 9.58 2.03
C ALA A 390 -5.97 8.14 1.88
N PHE A 391 -6.70 7.16 2.42
CA PHE A 391 -6.38 5.75 2.25
C PHE A 391 -6.36 5.34 0.78
N VAL A 392 -7.37 5.73 0.00
CA VAL A 392 -7.42 5.46 -1.45
C VAL A 392 -6.23 6.10 -2.16
N PHE A 393 -5.86 7.34 -1.80
CA PHE A 393 -4.70 8.02 -2.35
C PHE A 393 -3.42 7.24 -2.06
N VAL A 394 -3.05 7.10 -0.79
CA VAL A 394 -1.79 6.50 -0.32
C VAL A 394 -1.66 5.04 -0.78
N ALA A 395 -2.68 4.22 -0.56
CA ALA A 395 -2.64 2.80 -0.93
C ALA A 395 -2.58 2.60 -2.46
N GLY A 396 -3.12 3.55 -3.23
CA GLY A 396 -3.22 3.47 -4.69
C GLY A 396 -1.92 3.77 -5.43
N HIS A 397 -0.97 4.52 -4.84
CA HIS A 397 0.25 4.92 -5.54
C HIS A 397 1.53 4.30 -4.97
N ASP A 398 1.71 4.24 -3.65
CA ASP A 398 2.94 3.68 -3.05
C ASP A 398 3.14 2.23 -3.47
N THR A 399 2.06 1.43 -3.43
CA THR A 399 2.16 0.01 -3.75
C THR A 399 2.43 -0.23 -5.23
N THR A 400 1.80 0.58 -6.09
CA THR A 400 1.96 0.53 -7.53
C THR A 400 3.36 1.00 -7.94
N THR A 401 3.90 2.04 -7.32
CA THR A 401 5.27 2.53 -7.57
C THR A 401 6.29 1.40 -7.51
N ILE A 402 6.25 0.61 -6.44
CA ILE A 402 7.15 -0.53 -6.26
C ILE A 402 6.92 -1.60 -7.33
N LEU A 403 5.65 -1.89 -7.68
CA LEU A 403 5.33 -2.90 -8.69
C LEU A 403 5.86 -2.48 -10.07
N LEU A 404 5.70 -1.20 -10.44
CA LEU A 404 6.21 -0.64 -11.68
C LEU A 404 7.75 -0.68 -11.71
N ALA A 405 8.42 -0.27 -10.63
CA ALA A 405 9.87 -0.37 -10.53
C ALA A 405 10.36 -1.83 -10.68
N ASN A 406 9.66 -2.80 -10.09
CA ASN A 406 9.99 -4.20 -10.27
C ASN A 406 9.81 -4.68 -11.73
N ALA A 407 8.95 -4.05 -12.55
CA ALA A 407 8.88 -4.38 -13.98
C ALA A 407 10.18 -4.02 -14.72
N PHE A 408 10.79 -2.86 -14.42
CA PHE A 408 12.12 -2.50 -14.94
C PHE A 408 13.19 -3.51 -14.50
N ARG A 409 13.14 -3.90 -13.23
CA ARG A 409 14.06 -4.89 -12.67
C ARG A 409 13.96 -6.23 -13.41
N ILE A 410 12.75 -6.77 -13.60
CA ILE A 410 12.55 -8.04 -14.29
C ILE A 410 13.03 -7.97 -15.75
N TYR A 411 12.76 -6.87 -16.47
CA TYR A 411 13.32 -6.72 -17.81
C TYR A 411 14.84 -6.63 -17.83
N SER A 412 15.47 -6.03 -16.81
CA SER A 412 16.93 -6.05 -16.69
C SER A 412 17.49 -7.42 -16.38
N GLU A 413 16.79 -8.23 -15.57
CA GLU A 413 17.21 -9.59 -15.20
C GLU A 413 16.91 -10.61 -16.30
N GLN A 414 15.89 -10.37 -17.13
CA GLN A 414 15.48 -11.20 -18.26
C GLN A 414 15.27 -10.37 -19.54
N PRO A 415 16.35 -9.90 -20.19
CA PRO A 415 16.27 -8.99 -21.35
C PRO A 415 15.46 -9.54 -22.54
N GLY A 416 15.40 -10.88 -22.69
CA GLY A 416 14.62 -11.52 -23.76
C GLY A 416 13.12 -11.24 -23.70
N LEU A 417 12.59 -10.86 -22.53
CA LEU A 417 11.17 -10.51 -22.38
C LEU A 417 10.80 -9.23 -23.15
N LEU A 418 11.73 -8.29 -23.36
CA LEU A 418 11.47 -7.09 -24.16
C LEU A 418 11.11 -7.47 -25.60
N ALA A 419 11.89 -8.37 -26.22
CA ALA A 419 11.62 -8.85 -27.57
C ALA A 419 10.31 -9.65 -27.63
N ARG A 420 10.10 -10.56 -26.67
CA ARG A 420 8.88 -11.37 -26.59
C ARG A 420 7.61 -10.52 -26.53
N ILE A 421 7.55 -9.54 -25.63
CA ILE A 421 6.37 -8.69 -25.45
C ILE A 421 6.21 -7.70 -26.61
N ARG A 422 7.30 -7.26 -27.25
CA ARG A 422 7.21 -6.46 -28.48
C ARG A 422 6.57 -7.26 -29.62
N GLU A 423 6.94 -8.52 -29.78
CA GLU A 423 6.39 -9.42 -30.81
C GLU A 423 4.96 -9.85 -30.48
N THR A 424 4.67 -10.09 -29.20
CA THR A 424 3.35 -10.51 -28.70
C THR A 424 2.91 -9.64 -27.52
N PRO A 425 2.35 -8.43 -27.76
CA PRO A 425 1.97 -7.50 -26.68
C PRO A 425 0.98 -8.06 -25.66
N ALA A 426 0.15 -9.03 -26.06
CA ALA A 426 -0.80 -9.70 -25.17
C ALA A 426 -0.13 -10.47 -24.01
N ASP A 427 1.15 -10.85 -24.14
CA ASP A 427 1.91 -11.50 -23.07
C ASP A 427 2.14 -10.57 -21.87
N ALA A 428 1.93 -9.26 -22.03
CA ALA A 428 1.98 -8.30 -20.92
C ALA A 428 0.99 -8.66 -19.79
N ASP A 429 -0.18 -9.23 -20.09
CA ASP A 429 -1.12 -9.66 -19.06
C ASP A 429 -0.54 -10.78 -18.18
N ALA A 430 0.11 -11.77 -18.79
CA ALA A 430 0.77 -12.86 -18.06
C ALA A 430 1.98 -12.35 -17.26
N PHE A 431 2.76 -11.42 -17.83
CA PHE A 431 3.86 -10.76 -17.13
C PHE A 431 3.37 -10.06 -15.87
N VAL A 432 2.25 -9.33 -15.94
CA VAL A 432 1.69 -8.59 -14.79
C VAL A 432 1.28 -9.53 -13.66
N GLU A 433 0.61 -10.65 -13.96
CA GLU A 433 0.22 -11.62 -12.93
C GLU A 433 1.45 -12.29 -12.29
N GLU A 434 2.42 -12.70 -13.11
CA GLU A 434 3.65 -13.30 -12.61
C GLU A 434 4.50 -12.31 -11.81
N LEU A 435 4.54 -11.03 -12.21
CA LEU A 435 5.22 -9.97 -11.48
C LEU A 435 4.58 -9.76 -10.11
N ALA A 436 3.24 -9.70 -10.05
CA ALA A 436 2.53 -9.55 -8.79
C ALA A 436 2.67 -10.77 -7.87
N ARG A 437 2.86 -11.98 -8.43
CA ARG A 437 3.24 -13.17 -7.66
C ARG A 437 4.68 -13.06 -7.15
N PHE A 438 5.63 -12.95 -8.07
CA PHE A 438 7.07 -13.09 -7.82
C PHE A 438 7.68 -11.90 -7.08
N ARG A 439 7.29 -10.67 -7.42
CA ARG A 439 7.81 -9.41 -6.84
C ARG A 439 6.69 -8.48 -6.42
N GLY A 440 5.62 -9.06 -5.87
CA GLY A 440 4.49 -8.30 -5.33
C GLY A 440 4.89 -7.36 -4.20
N THR A 441 4.28 -6.18 -4.19
CA THR A 441 4.67 -5.10 -3.27
C THR A 441 4.38 -5.44 -1.80
N VAL A 442 3.20 -6.02 -1.53
CA VAL A 442 2.75 -6.30 -0.16
C VAL A 442 3.41 -7.58 0.34
N GLN A 443 4.26 -7.43 1.33
CA GLN A 443 5.05 -8.52 1.88
C GLN A 443 4.32 -9.25 3.01
N ARG A 444 3.57 -8.50 3.83
CA ARG A 444 2.86 -9.06 4.98
C ARG A 444 1.53 -8.38 5.30
N ALA A 445 0.58 -9.15 5.82
CA ALA A 445 -0.69 -8.66 6.36
C ALA A 445 -0.78 -8.95 7.87
N SER A 446 -1.08 -7.92 8.67
CA SER A 446 -1.21 -8.05 10.13
C SER A 446 -2.56 -8.55 10.55
N ARG A 447 -2.56 -9.45 11.54
CA ARG A 447 -3.74 -10.01 12.16
C ARG A 447 -3.55 -10.13 13.67
N ILE A 448 -4.65 -10.19 14.40
CA ILE A 448 -4.68 -10.63 15.79
C ILE A 448 -5.57 -11.87 15.89
N THR A 449 -5.13 -12.90 16.61
CA THR A 449 -5.95 -14.10 16.83
C THR A 449 -7.06 -13.82 17.84
N THR A 450 -8.30 -14.18 17.52
CA THR A 450 -9.46 -14.00 18.42
C THR A 450 -9.69 -15.20 19.34
N GLU A 451 -9.09 -16.34 18.99
CA GLU A 451 -9.07 -17.60 19.71
C GLU A 451 -7.72 -18.29 19.49
N GLU A 452 -7.46 -19.34 20.26
CA GLU A 452 -6.30 -20.22 20.02
C GLU A 452 -6.50 -20.96 18.69
N VAL A 453 -5.44 -21.07 17.89
CA VAL A 453 -5.50 -21.71 16.57
C VAL A 453 -4.22 -22.48 16.28
N GLU A 454 -4.38 -23.70 15.74
CA GLU A 454 -3.25 -24.50 15.26
C GLU A 454 -2.95 -24.17 13.79
N VAL A 455 -1.68 -23.88 13.48
CA VAL A 455 -1.18 -23.65 12.12
C VAL A 455 0.10 -24.44 11.95
N ALA A 456 0.19 -25.28 10.91
CA ALA A 456 1.36 -26.12 10.63
C ALA A 456 1.88 -26.91 11.87
N GLY A 457 0.98 -27.42 12.72
CA GLY A 457 1.32 -28.13 13.95
C GLY A 457 1.76 -27.25 15.13
N VAL A 458 1.70 -25.93 14.99
CA VAL A 458 2.04 -24.96 16.04
C VAL A 458 0.77 -24.30 16.56
N THR A 459 0.56 -24.38 17.87
CA THR A 459 -0.53 -23.69 18.56
C THR A 459 -0.18 -22.21 18.76
N ILE A 460 -0.90 -21.33 18.07
CA ILE A 460 -0.80 -19.87 18.22
C ILE A 460 -1.84 -19.42 19.27
N PRO A 461 -1.43 -18.74 20.36
CA PRO A 461 -2.35 -18.38 21.42
C PRO A 461 -3.35 -17.32 20.97
N LYS A 462 -4.49 -17.21 21.66
CA LYS A 462 -5.43 -16.10 21.52
C LYS A 462 -4.75 -14.75 21.82
N GLY A 463 -5.07 -13.73 21.06
CA GLY A 463 -4.52 -12.37 21.21
C GLY A 463 -3.12 -12.19 20.62
N ALA A 464 -2.59 -13.20 19.93
CA ALA A 464 -1.29 -13.15 19.28
C ALA A 464 -1.30 -12.24 18.04
N ILE A 465 -0.26 -11.43 17.88
CA ILE A 465 -0.02 -10.68 16.65
C ILE A 465 0.59 -11.61 15.60
N VAL A 466 -0.13 -11.80 14.50
CA VAL A 466 0.26 -12.67 13.40
C VAL A 466 0.52 -11.84 12.14
N ARG A 467 1.61 -12.14 11.44
CA ARG A 467 2.00 -11.58 10.15
C ARG A 467 1.88 -12.69 9.12
N LEU A 468 0.82 -12.63 8.33
CA LEU A 468 0.65 -13.51 7.16
C LEU A 468 1.58 -13.01 6.07
N LEU A 469 2.40 -13.87 5.47
CA LEU A 469 3.40 -13.49 4.46
C LEU A 469 2.98 -13.89 3.04
N PRO A 470 2.08 -13.15 2.35
CA PRO A 470 1.73 -13.43 0.96
C PRO A 470 2.94 -13.45 0.01
N ALA A 471 3.97 -12.63 0.23
CA ALA A 471 5.18 -12.66 -0.58
C ALA A 471 5.98 -13.97 -0.41
N ALA A 472 6.07 -14.48 0.82
CA ALA A 472 6.67 -15.79 1.08
C ALA A 472 5.83 -16.92 0.45
N ALA A 473 4.51 -16.87 0.66
CA ALA A 473 3.55 -17.83 0.13
C ALA A 473 3.55 -17.88 -1.41
N ASN A 474 3.71 -16.74 -2.07
CA ASN A 474 3.78 -16.67 -3.52
C ASN A 474 5.01 -17.37 -4.10
N HIS A 475 6.04 -17.64 -3.30
CA HIS A 475 7.26 -18.37 -3.68
C HIS A 475 7.26 -19.82 -3.17
N ASP A 476 6.13 -20.31 -2.66
CA ASP A 476 6.02 -21.67 -2.15
C ASP A 476 5.98 -22.70 -3.29
N ASP A 477 7.01 -23.55 -3.36
CA ASP A 477 7.15 -24.58 -4.39
C ASP A 477 6.03 -25.62 -4.35
N ALA A 478 5.35 -25.77 -3.20
CA ALA A 478 4.18 -26.65 -3.09
C ALA A 478 2.99 -26.17 -3.94
N LYS A 479 2.90 -24.87 -4.21
CA LYS A 479 1.86 -24.26 -5.05
C LYS A 479 2.38 -23.86 -6.44
N TYR A 480 3.60 -23.32 -6.50
CA TYR A 480 4.23 -22.83 -7.72
C TYR A 480 5.57 -23.53 -7.90
N PRO A 481 5.66 -24.61 -8.69
CA PRO A 481 6.92 -25.32 -8.90
C PRO A 481 8.04 -24.38 -9.37
N ASP A 482 9.23 -24.44 -8.76
CA ASP A 482 10.31 -23.45 -8.97
C ASP A 482 9.82 -22.00 -8.71
N GLY A 483 9.12 -21.78 -7.60
CA GLY A 483 8.44 -20.55 -7.24
C GLY A 483 9.38 -19.37 -7.04
N GLY A 484 10.65 -19.65 -6.73
CA GLY A 484 11.76 -18.70 -6.66
C GLY A 484 12.26 -18.17 -8.01
N ARG A 485 11.66 -18.58 -9.14
CA ARG A 485 11.98 -18.06 -10.48
C ARG A 485 10.79 -17.31 -11.08
N PHE A 486 11.07 -16.16 -11.70
CA PHE A 486 10.10 -15.49 -12.57
C PHE A 486 9.94 -16.27 -13.87
N ASP A 487 8.71 -16.69 -14.16
CA ASP A 487 8.36 -17.43 -15.36
C ASP A 487 7.02 -16.91 -15.92
N ILE A 488 7.09 -16.19 -17.04
CA ILE A 488 5.92 -15.58 -17.68
C ILE A 488 4.90 -16.62 -18.19
N ASP A 489 5.33 -17.86 -18.45
CA ASP A 489 4.47 -18.94 -18.93
C ASP A 489 3.81 -19.73 -17.78
N ARG A 490 4.12 -19.38 -16.53
CA ARG A 490 3.54 -20.03 -15.35
C ARG A 490 2.04 -19.74 -15.25
N ASP A 491 1.29 -20.76 -14.81
CA ASP A 491 -0.03 -20.52 -14.22
C ASP A 491 0.12 -19.79 -12.87
N ALA A 492 0.09 -18.45 -12.90
CA ALA A 492 0.12 -17.59 -11.72
C ALA A 492 -1.24 -17.55 -10.97
N SER A 493 -2.23 -18.36 -11.35
CA SER A 493 -3.57 -18.30 -10.77
C SER A 493 -3.58 -18.50 -9.26
N GLY A 494 -4.39 -17.68 -8.59
CA GLY A 494 -4.58 -17.73 -7.14
C GLY A 494 -3.43 -17.15 -6.33
N HIS A 495 -2.48 -16.44 -6.95
CA HIS A 495 -1.43 -15.73 -6.23
C HIS A 495 -2.02 -14.73 -5.24
N LEU A 496 -1.27 -14.44 -4.18
CA LEU A 496 -1.68 -13.60 -3.06
C LEU A 496 -1.10 -12.18 -3.16
N GLY A 497 -0.51 -11.81 -4.31
CA GLY A 497 0.12 -10.50 -4.54
C GLY A 497 -0.86 -9.32 -4.40
N PHE A 498 -2.13 -9.56 -4.68
CA PHE A 498 -3.23 -8.63 -4.48
C PHE A 498 -4.08 -8.99 -3.26
N GLY A 499 -3.53 -9.73 -2.30
CA GLY A 499 -4.25 -10.23 -1.13
C GLY A 499 -5.35 -11.25 -1.50
N HIS A 500 -6.11 -11.68 -0.48
CA HIS A 500 -7.16 -12.68 -0.66
C HIS A 500 -8.31 -12.49 0.34
N GLY A 501 -9.46 -13.11 0.06
CA GLY A 501 -10.65 -13.03 0.91
C GLY A 501 -11.29 -11.65 0.92
N VAL A 502 -11.86 -11.27 2.07
CA VAL A 502 -12.59 -9.99 2.22
C VAL A 502 -11.70 -8.77 1.96
N HIS A 503 -10.39 -8.89 2.18
CA HIS A 503 -9.39 -7.86 1.93
C HIS A 503 -8.64 -8.04 0.60
N SER A 504 -9.19 -8.81 -0.36
CA SER A 504 -8.70 -8.76 -1.75
C SER A 504 -8.57 -7.32 -2.24
N CYS A 505 -7.47 -7.00 -2.92
CA CYS A 505 -7.10 -5.63 -3.26
C CYS A 505 -8.16 -5.01 -4.16
N LEU A 506 -8.77 -3.95 -3.64
CA LEU A 506 -9.79 -3.20 -4.36
C LEU A 506 -9.22 -2.55 -5.62
N GLY A 507 -8.02 -1.97 -5.53
CA GLY A 507 -7.33 -1.29 -6.62
C GLY A 507 -6.66 -2.20 -7.63
N SER A 508 -6.79 -3.53 -7.52
CA SER A 508 -6.04 -4.46 -8.38
C SER A 508 -6.32 -4.29 -9.88
N PRO A 509 -7.52 -3.88 -10.37
CA PRO A 509 -7.69 -3.57 -11.79
C PRO A 509 -6.90 -2.35 -12.25
N LEU A 510 -6.72 -1.34 -11.39
CA LEU A 510 -5.92 -0.16 -11.71
C LEU A 510 -4.42 -0.49 -11.73
N ALA A 511 -3.93 -1.18 -10.70
CA ALA A 511 -2.53 -1.61 -10.64
C ALA A 511 -2.15 -2.48 -11.86
N ARG A 512 -3.04 -3.39 -12.28
CA ARG A 512 -2.86 -4.19 -13.50
C ARG A 512 -2.79 -3.33 -14.75
N LEU A 513 -3.70 -2.36 -14.89
CA LEU A 513 -3.69 -1.44 -16.03
C LEU A 513 -2.37 -0.66 -16.11
N GLU A 514 -1.94 -0.05 -15.01
CA GLU A 514 -0.70 0.75 -14.97
C GLU A 514 0.53 -0.11 -15.28
N THR A 515 0.59 -1.31 -14.70
CA THR A 515 1.70 -2.24 -14.92
C THR A 515 1.70 -2.76 -16.36
N ARG A 516 0.55 -3.14 -16.92
CA ARG A 516 0.44 -3.57 -18.32
C ARG A 516 0.89 -2.48 -19.29
N VAL A 517 0.39 -1.26 -19.13
CA VAL A 517 0.79 -0.11 -19.96
C VAL A 517 2.30 0.12 -19.87
N THR A 518 2.86 0.04 -18.67
CA THR A 518 4.31 0.17 -18.46
C THR A 518 5.08 -0.94 -19.17
N VAL A 519 4.68 -2.19 -18.98
CA VAL A 519 5.33 -3.37 -19.54
C VAL A 519 5.32 -3.35 -21.06
N GLU A 520 4.18 -3.04 -21.68
CA GLU A 520 4.05 -2.85 -23.13
C GLU A 520 4.95 -1.73 -23.64
N LEU A 521 4.94 -0.57 -22.97
CA LEU A 521 5.67 0.61 -23.40
C LEU A 521 7.20 0.42 -23.32
N LEU A 522 7.68 -0.25 -22.27
CA LEU A 522 9.10 -0.59 -22.13
C LEU A 522 9.54 -1.50 -23.29
N ALA A 523 8.77 -2.54 -23.60
CA ALA A 523 9.05 -3.43 -24.72
C ALA A 523 9.01 -2.72 -26.08
N GLU A 524 8.05 -1.82 -26.28
CA GLU A 524 7.91 -1.01 -27.50
C GLU A 524 9.15 -0.14 -27.75
N LYS A 525 9.58 0.64 -26.75
CA LYS A 525 10.58 1.70 -26.92
C LYS A 525 12.03 1.27 -26.70
N LEU A 526 12.26 0.23 -25.92
CA LEU A 526 13.61 -0.08 -25.42
C LEU A 526 14.15 -1.36 -26.04
N GLY A 527 15.39 -1.29 -26.53
CA GLY A 527 16.18 -2.44 -26.96
C GLY A 527 16.86 -3.14 -25.78
N SER A 528 17.25 -2.39 -24.76
CA SER A 528 17.80 -2.94 -23.51
C SER A 528 17.51 -2.06 -22.29
N ILE A 529 17.43 -2.71 -21.13
CA ILE A 529 17.39 -2.11 -19.79
C ILE A 529 18.48 -2.81 -18.98
N LYS A 530 19.36 -2.04 -18.33
CA LYS A 530 20.43 -2.59 -17.47
C LYS A 530 20.43 -1.86 -16.14
N LEU A 531 20.59 -2.57 -15.03
CA LEU A 531 20.88 -1.93 -13.75
C LEU A 531 22.21 -1.18 -13.79
N ASP A 532 22.27 0.02 -13.22
CA ASP A 532 23.54 0.76 -13.05
C ASP A 532 24.40 0.03 -12.01
N PRO A 533 25.55 -0.55 -12.39
CA PRO A 533 26.38 -1.34 -11.47
C PRO A 533 27.03 -0.49 -10.37
N ASN A 534 27.06 0.84 -10.54
CA ASN A 534 27.64 1.77 -9.55
C ASN A 534 26.61 2.28 -8.54
N LYS A 535 25.32 2.02 -8.79
CA LYS A 535 24.22 2.47 -7.95
C LYS A 535 23.29 1.29 -7.65
N PRO A 536 23.69 0.42 -6.70
CA PRO A 536 22.91 -0.77 -6.37
C PRO A 536 21.51 -0.40 -5.88
N ILE A 537 20.58 -1.34 -6.05
CA ILE A 537 19.20 -1.20 -5.58
C ILE A 537 19.21 -0.91 -4.09
N THR A 538 18.55 0.17 -3.69
CA THR A 538 18.20 0.39 -2.29
C THR A 538 16.76 -0.08 -2.09
N TYR A 539 16.48 -0.66 -0.92
CA TYR A 539 15.16 -1.20 -0.61
C TYR A 539 14.49 -0.38 0.47
N VAL A 540 13.17 -0.22 0.37
CA VAL A 540 12.37 0.46 1.38
C VAL A 540 12.59 -0.17 2.75
N ARG A 541 13.06 0.62 3.72
CA ARG A 541 13.38 0.16 5.09
C ARG A 541 12.36 0.65 6.11
N GLY A 542 12.41 0.09 7.32
CA GLY A 542 11.76 0.67 8.51
C GLY A 542 10.24 0.58 8.58
N ASN A 543 9.50 0.38 7.48
CA ASN A 543 8.04 0.29 7.49
C ASN A 543 7.50 -1.09 7.88
N ASN A 544 8.11 -1.73 8.89
CA ASN A 544 7.65 -3.04 9.32
C ASN A 544 7.56 -4.02 8.13
N LEU A 545 8.36 -3.90 7.06
CA LEU A 545 8.21 -4.68 5.83
C LEU A 545 6.74 -4.89 5.38
N THR A 546 5.85 -3.91 5.53
CA THR A 546 4.46 -4.09 5.03
C THR A 546 4.49 -4.10 3.50
N ASN A 547 5.24 -3.14 2.95
CA ASN A 547 5.66 -3.11 1.57
C ASN A 547 7.19 -3.30 1.54
N SER A 548 7.70 -4.00 0.52
CA SER A 548 9.13 -4.02 0.21
C SER A 548 9.33 -4.08 -1.30
N GLY A 549 10.43 -3.48 -1.73
CA GLY A 549 10.85 -3.35 -3.12
C GLY A 549 11.84 -2.19 -3.26
N PRO A 550 12.21 -1.84 -4.50
CA PRO A 550 13.16 -0.77 -4.74
C PRO A 550 12.65 0.57 -4.17
N GLU A 551 13.44 1.18 -3.29
CA GLU A 551 13.35 2.58 -2.92
C GLU A 551 14.04 3.44 -3.98
N THR A 552 15.18 2.98 -4.50
CA THR A 552 15.81 3.50 -5.71
C THR A 552 16.19 2.36 -6.64
N LEU A 553 16.03 2.58 -7.95
CA LEU A 553 16.38 1.61 -8.98
C LEU A 553 17.00 2.32 -10.19
N HIS A 554 18.32 2.47 -10.19
CA HIS A 554 19.00 3.13 -11.28
C HIS A 554 19.19 2.18 -12.47
N VAL A 555 18.75 2.65 -13.65
CA VAL A 555 18.82 1.91 -14.91
C VAL A 555 19.46 2.73 -16.02
N GLU A 556 20.21 2.05 -16.87
CA GLU A 556 20.65 2.51 -18.19
C GLU A 556 19.65 2.00 -19.24
N LEU A 557 19.28 2.85 -20.18
CA LEU A 557 18.27 2.58 -21.20
C LEU A 557 18.84 2.76 -22.60
N GLU A 558 18.69 1.75 -23.45
CA GLU A 558 19.01 1.82 -24.88
C GLU A 558 17.73 1.64 -25.69
N THR A 559 17.47 2.51 -26.67
CA THR A 559 16.25 2.47 -27.48
C THR A 559 16.27 1.31 -28.49
N SER A 560 15.09 0.83 -28.87
CA SER A 560 14.96 -0.28 -29.84
C SER A 560 15.40 0.11 -31.26
N ASN A 561 15.52 1.41 -31.55
CA ASN A 561 16.16 1.96 -32.74
C ASN A 561 17.24 2.95 -32.32
N GLY A 562 18.51 2.56 -32.52
CA GLY A 562 19.73 3.28 -32.22
C GLY A 562 20.93 2.44 -32.63
#